data_AF-A0A1F8SBS4-F1
#
_entry.id   AF-A0A1F8SBS4-F1
#
_cell.length_a   1.000
_cell.length_b   1.000
_cell.length_c   1.000
_cell.angle_alpha   90.00
_cell.angle_beta   90.00
_cell.angle_gamma   90.00
#
_symmetry.space_group_name_H-M   'P 1'
#
loop_
_entity.id
_entity.type
_entity.pdbx_description
1 polymer ?
#
loop_
_entity_poly.entity_id
_entity_poly.type
_entity_poly.pdbx_seq_one_letter_code
_entity_poly.pdbx_strand_id
1 'polypeptide(L)'
;MAASIAVALPARPAMAAGLSVDLDQWASLEGAWQNGNLNGNNARYPEGGVIPFRLAIEGLAAGNHRITISYDFTASGHKAYDFLATWNATNSPGLCVPSGGAISSMCPRLPASSSLAFPSDPYVADGLSVRGAQAWSGVARRLTIFGGTITSITGPTHAGSPSGNSTGELLVRFRSTGSAVLLAWGGHLAQSSYWDTAAGGARDGASLVSGAPWHMRTLGLDGGGNRNQDRSIQPSAVVGELPPAVVLPTPRPTATPPGSAPRPGSPGGPGAAPTIPPTATAAPAPVRGERALVDAAVLLAGGMGLGVVLLRTAPTRRRRP
;
A
#
# COMPACT_ATOMS: atom_id res chain seq x y z
N MET A 1 -19.85 -69.42 -8.20
CA MET A 1 -19.22 -68.20 -7.65
C MET A 1 -17.97 -67.92 -8.46
N ALA A 2 -17.94 -66.86 -9.28
CA ALA A 2 -16.77 -66.48 -10.07
C ALA A 2 -16.10 -65.28 -9.38
N ALA A 3 -14.88 -65.48 -8.88
CA ALA A 3 -14.08 -64.43 -8.27
C ALA A 3 -13.40 -63.59 -9.38
N SER A 4 -13.78 -62.33 -9.48
CA SER A 4 -13.11 -61.37 -10.37
C SER A 4 -11.90 -60.79 -9.65
N ILE A 5 -10.70 -61.02 -10.21
CA ILE A 5 -9.45 -60.43 -9.74
C ILE A 5 -9.29 -59.08 -10.46
N ALA A 6 -9.46 -57.99 -9.73
CA ALA A 6 -9.15 -56.66 -10.22
C ALA A 6 -7.63 -56.42 -10.15
N VAL A 7 -6.98 -56.34 -11.31
CA VAL A 7 -5.58 -55.92 -11.42
C VAL A 7 -5.54 -54.40 -11.33
N ALA A 8 -4.93 -53.88 -10.26
CA ALA A 8 -4.70 -52.45 -10.09
C ALA A 8 -3.54 -52.00 -10.99
N LEU A 9 -3.83 -51.13 -11.96
CA LEU A 9 -2.81 -50.44 -12.77
C LEU A 9 -2.07 -49.42 -11.87
N PRO A 10 -0.73 -49.35 -11.95
CA PRO A 10 0.02 -48.34 -11.20
C PRO A 10 -0.35 -46.94 -11.70
N ALA A 11 -0.61 -46.03 -10.77
CA ALA A 11 -0.88 -44.63 -11.07
C ALA A 11 0.32 -44.02 -11.80
N ARG A 12 0.06 -43.35 -12.94
CA ARG A 12 1.09 -42.59 -13.66
C ARG A 12 1.60 -41.47 -12.74
N PRO A 13 2.91 -41.24 -12.63
CA PRO A 13 3.43 -40.10 -11.89
C PRO A 13 2.89 -38.83 -12.55
N ALA A 14 2.21 -37.99 -11.77
CA ALA A 14 1.86 -36.65 -12.22
C ALA A 14 3.16 -35.90 -12.52
N MET A 15 3.36 -35.52 -13.78
CA MET A 15 4.44 -34.61 -14.17
C MET A 15 4.25 -33.33 -13.35
N ALA A 16 5.21 -32.98 -12.51
CA ALA A 16 5.19 -31.70 -11.82
C ALA A 16 5.17 -30.60 -12.89
N ALA A 17 4.11 -29.80 -12.93
CA ALA A 17 4.04 -28.64 -13.80
C ALA A 17 5.23 -27.73 -13.48
N GLY A 18 5.96 -27.29 -14.51
CA GLY A 18 7.11 -26.41 -14.32
C GLY A 18 6.69 -25.07 -13.71
N LEU A 19 7.56 -24.50 -12.88
CA LEU A 19 7.36 -23.20 -12.24
C LEU A 19 7.01 -22.12 -13.28
N SER A 20 5.86 -21.46 -13.13
CA SER A 20 5.41 -20.34 -13.96
C SER A 20 4.99 -19.14 -13.12
N VAL A 21 5.11 -17.95 -13.70
CA VAL A 21 4.78 -16.67 -13.08
C VAL A 21 4.07 -15.82 -14.14
N ASP A 22 2.83 -15.42 -13.87
CA ASP A 22 2.02 -14.62 -14.78
C ASP A 22 1.44 -13.40 -14.05
N LEU A 23 1.93 -12.22 -14.43
CA LEU A 23 1.47 -10.94 -13.92
C LEU A 23 0.37 -10.42 -14.85
N ASP A 24 -0.79 -10.10 -14.33
CA ASP A 24 -1.86 -9.46 -15.10
C ASP A 24 -2.21 -8.09 -14.51
N GLN A 25 -2.74 -7.22 -15.37
CA GLN A 25 -3.33 -5.94 -15.00
C GLN A 25 -4.76 -5.83 -15.55
N TRP A 26 -5.60 -5.04 -14.87
CA TRP A 26 -7.03 -4.95 -15.23
C TRP A 26 -7.31 -3.93 -16.33
N ALA A 27 -7.87 -4.39 -17.45
CA ALA A 27 -8.38 -3.58 -18.55
C ALA A 27 -9.79 -3.08 -18.22
N SER A 28 -9.91 -1.87 -17.66
CA SER A 28 -11.18 -1.42 -17.08
C SER A 28 -12.33 -1.23 -18.10
N LEU A 29 -12.02 -0.99 -19.39
CA LEU A 29 -13.06 -0.90 -20.42
C LEU A 29 -13.46 -2.25 -20.98
N GLU A 30 -12.55 -3.23 -20.98
CA GLU A 30 -12.83 -4.57 -21.49
C GLU A 30 -13.42 -5.49 -20.43
N GLY A 31 -13.27 -5.13 -19.14
CA GLY A 31 -13.74 -5.96 -18.04
C GLY A 31 -12.97 -7.27 -17.92
N ALA A 32 -11.68 -7.25 -18.26
CA ALA A 32 -10.84 -8.44 -18.33
C ALA A 32 -9.45 -8.21 -17.72
N TRP A 33 -8.86 -9.28 -17.22
CA TRP A 33 -7.44 -9.33 -16.91
C TRP A 33 -6.65 -9.50 -18.20
N GLN A 34 -5.48 -8.86 -18.31
CA GLN A 34 -4.63 -9.01 -19.49
C GLN A 34 -3.14 -8.91 -19.18
N ASN A 35 -2.37 -9.53 -20.08
CA ASN A 35 -0.92 -9.50 -20.13
C ASN A 35 -0.37 -8.34 -21.01
N GLY A 36 -1.25 -7.66 -21.74
CA GLY A 36 -0.91 -6.55 -22.62
C GLY A 36 -0.85 -5.20 -21.90
N ASN A 37 -0.44 -4.17 -22.64
CA ASN A 37 -0.30 -2.81 -22.13
C ASN A 37 -1.66 -2.12 -21.98
N LEU A 38 -1.87 -1.42 -20.86
CA LEU A 38 -3.01 -0.52 -20.72
C LEU A 38 -2.80 0.73 -21.57
N ASN A 39 -3.85 1.15 -22.27
CA ASN A 39 -3.87 2.36 -23.08
C ASN A 39 -5.31 2.89 -23.21
N GLY A 40 -5.45 4.00 -23.92
CA GLY A 40 -6.74 4.67 -24.17
C GLY A 40 -7.78 3.87 -24.98
N ASN A 41 -7.51 2.64 -25.42
CA ASN A 41 -8.53 1.80 -26.05
C ASN A 41 -9.13 0.78 -25.07
N ASN A 42 -8.36 0.34 -24.07
CA ASN A 42 -8.76 -0.79 -23.20
C ASN A 42 -8.90 -0.40 -21.71
N ALA A 43 -8.46 0.79 -21.32
CA ALA A 43 -8.50 1.23 -19.93
C ALA A 43 -8.78 2.73 -19.78
N ARG A 44 -9.45 3.06 -18.68
CA ARG A 44 -9.62 4.40 -18.13
C ARG A 44 -9.37 4.36 -16.63
N TYR A 45 -8.45 5.16 -16.17
CA TYR A 45 -8.16 5.35 -14.74
C TYR A 45 -7.90 6.82 -14.45
N PRO A 46 -8.52 7.42 -13.42
CA PRO A 46 -8.16 8.75 -12.98
C PRO A 46 -6.82 8.73 -12.21
N GLU A 47 -6.13 9.86 -12.19
CA GLU A 47 -5.13 10.11 -11.13
C GLU A 47 -5.80 9.94 -9.76
N GLY A 48 -5.11 9.36 -8.79
CA GLY A 48 -5.69 8.91 -7.51
C GLY A 48 -6.38 7.55 -7.60
N GLY A 49 -6.64 7.07 -8.81
CA GLY A 49 -7.13 5.74 -9.06
C GLY A 49 -6.07 4.68 -8.79
N VAL A 50 -6.53 3.46 -8.55
CA VAL A 50 -5.71 2.27 -8.33
C VAL A 50 -5.93 1.29 -9.46
N ILE A 51 -4.82 0.90 -10.11
CA ILE A 51 -4.80 -0.14 -11.13
C ILE A 51 -4.64 -1.48 -10.44
N PRO A 52 -5.61 -2.40 -10.55
CA PRO A 52 -5.50 -3.75 -10.03
C PRO A 52 -4.43 -4.54 -10.79
N PHE A 53 -3.58 -5.23 -10.03
CA PHE A 53 -2.65 -6.25 -10.49
C PHE A 53 -2.95 -7.56 -9.78
N ARG A 54 -2.74 -8.67 -10.50
CA ARG A 54 -2.72 -10.00 -9.90
C ARG A 54 -1.54 -10.79 -10.44
N LEU A 55 -0.98 -11.68 -9.64
CA LEU A 55 0.14 -12.53 -10.01
C LEU A 55 -0.20 -13.98 -9.69
N ALA A 56 -0.38 -14.80 -10.72
CA ALA A 56 -0.49 -16.25 -10.58
C ALA A 56 0.91 -16.86 -10.60
N ILE A 57 1.23 -17.64 -9.56
CA ILE A 57 2.46 -18.43 -9.50
C ILE A 57 2.06 -19.89 -9.37
N GLU A 58 2.50 -20.72 -10.30
CA GLU A 58 2.21 -22.16 -10.36
C GLU A 58 3.50 -22.98 -10.28
N GLY A 59 3.39 -24.24 -9.85
CA GLY A 59 4.54 -25.15 -9.76
C GLY A 59 5.49 -24.87 -8.59
N LEU A 60 5.00 -24.21 -7.52
CA LEU A 60 5.75 -24.01 -6.29
C LEU A 60 5.92 -25.32 -5.50
N ALA A 61 6.99 -25.41 -4.73
CA ALA A 61 7.03 -26.32 -3.59
C ALA A 61 6.21 -25.73 -2.45
N ALA A 62 5.59 -26.54 -1.59
CA ALA A 62 5.02 -26.00 -0.36
C ALA A 62 6.15 -25.53 0.57
N GLY A 63 6.05 -24.34 1.16
CA GLY A 63 7.13 -23.78 1.96
C GLY A 63 7.27 -22.27 1.86
N ASN A 64 8.45 -21.77 2.22
CA ASN A 64 8.76 -20.35 2.25
C ASN A 64 9.27 -19.88 0.90
N HIS A 65 8.74 -18.75 0.44
CA HIS A 65 9.12 -18.11 -0.81
C HIS A 65 9.30 -16.60 -0.61
N ARG A 66 9.98 -15.99 -1.57
CA ARG A 66 10.10 -14.53 -1.65
C ARG A 66 9.99 -14.05 -3.09
N ILE A 67 9.41 -12.88 -3.27
CA ILE A 67 9.33 -12.21 -4.56
C ILE A 67 9.42 -10.70 -4.36
N THR A 68 10.09 -10.03 -5.28
CA THR A 68 10.17 -8.58 -5.31
C THR A 68 9.02 -8.01 -6.13
N ILE A 69 8.37 -6.96 -5.63
CA ILE A 69 7.50 -6.09 -6.43
C ILE A 69 8.25 -4.78 -6.63
N SER A 70 8.36 -4.35 -7.88
CA SER A 70 8.99 -3.08 -8.27
C SER A 70 8.03 -2.28 -9.15
N TYR A 71 8.05 -0.97 -9.03
CA TYR A 71 7.25 -0.06 -9.83
C TYR A 71 8.07 1.16 -10.23
N ASP A 72 7.79 1.73 -11.39
CA ASP A 72 8.35 3.03 -11.77
C ASP A 72 7.68 4.12 -10.93
N PHE A 73 8.46 4.72 -10.02
CA PHE A 73 8.01 5.82 -9.16
C PHE A 73 7.92 7.12 -9.95
N THR A 74 8.96 7.42 -10.74
CA THR A 74 8.92 8.50 -11.73
C THR A 74 9.23 8.00 -13.13
N ALA A 75 8.60 8.62 -14.12
CA ALA A 75 8.89 8.44 -15.53
C ALA A 75 8.92 9.81 -16.22
N SER A 76 10.00 10.10 -16.94
CA SER A 76 10.22 11.40 -17.57
C SER A 76 10.11 12.59 -16.58
N GLY A 77 10.46 12.38 -15.31
CA GLY A 77 10.44 13.39 -14.26
C GLY A 77 9.10 13.57 -13.52
N HIS A 78 8.02 12.93 -13.99
CA HIS A 78 6.70 13.01 -13.37
C HIS A 78 6.40 11.79 -12.51
N LYS A 79 5.59 11.96 -11.45
CA LYS A 79 5.22 10.87 -10.55
C LYS A 79 4.26 9.93 -11.27
N ALA A 80 4.58 8.64 -11.27
CA ALA A 80 3.86 7.61 -12.00
C ALA A 80 3.06 6.74 -11.02
N TYR A 81 3.60 5.60 -10.58
CA TYR A 81 3.08 4.90 -9.41
C TYR A 81 3.75 5.45 -8.15
N ASP A 82 3.03 6.21 -7.33
CA ASP A 82 3.61 6.79 -6.13
C ASP A 82 3.64 5.80 -4.95
N PHE A 83 2.70 4.86 -4.86
CA PHE A 83 2.73 3.77 -3.88
C PHE A 83 1.84 2.58 -4.27
N LEU A 84 2.00 1.46 -3.55
CA LEU A 84 1.12 0.28 -3.67
C LEU A 84 -0.10 0.37 -2.74
N ALA A 85 -1.24 -0.09 -3.26
CA ALA A 85 -2.56 -0.03 -2.64
C ALA A 85 -3.28 -1.40 -2.66
N THR A 86 -4.46 -1.48 -2.06
CA THR A 86 -5.34 -2.66 -2.17
C THR A 86 -5.94 -2.73 -3.57
N TRP A 87 -5.91 -3.92 -4.18
CA TRP A 87 -6.23 -4.14 -5.59
C TRP A 87 -7.65 -3.71 -6.01
N ASN A 88 -8.63 -3.78 -5.11
CA ASN A 88 -10.04 -3.55 -5.42
C ASN A 88 -10.53 -2.13 -5.08
N ALA A 89 -9.64 -1.15 -4.98
CA ALA A 89 -9.99 0.18 -4.47
C ALA A 89 -10.77 1.06 -5.48
N THR A 90 -10.37 1.08 -6.75
CA THR A 90 -11.04 1.89 -7.79
C THR A 90 -11.96 1.05 -8.67
N ASN A 91 -11.50 -0.14 -9.03
CA ASN A 91 -12.30 -1.17 -9.68
C ASN A 91 -12.30 -2.39 -8.76
N SER A 92 -13.35 -3.20 -8.78
CA SER A 92 -13.41 -4.45 -8.00
C SER A 92 -13.55 -5.68 -8.91
N PRO A 93 -12.53 -5.99 -9.74
CA PRO A 93 -12.59 -7.14 -10.65
C PRO A 93 -12.75 -8.48 -9.95
N GLY A 94 -13.42 -9.43 -10.59
CA GLY A 94 -13.35 -10.81 -10.12
C GLY A 94 -11.95 -11.39 -10.35
N LEU A 95 -11.27 -11.85 -9.31
CA LEU A 95 -9.91 -12.39 -9.42
C LEU A 95 -9.80 -13.65 -10.30
N CYS A 96 -10.91 -14.36 -10.53
CA CYS A 96 -10.99 -15.52 -11.41
C CYS A 96 -11.70 -15.25 -12.74
N VAL A 97 -11.96 -13.98 -13.07
CA VAL A 97 -12.45 -13.62 -14.42
C VAL A 97 -11.40 -14.07 -15.45
N PRO A 98 -11.83 -14.66 -16.58
CA PRO A 98 -10.93 -15.05 -17.65
C PRO A 98 -9.99 -13.92 -18.07
N SER A 99 -8.79 -14.29 -18.49
CA SER A 99 -7.72 -13.37 -18.79
C SER A 99 -7.16 -13.58 -20.17
N GLY A 100 -6.59 -12.51 -20.73
CA GLY A 100 -5.62 -12.61 -21.83
C GLY A 100 -4.28 -13.22 -21.42
N GLY A 101 -4.01 -13.37 -20.11
CA GLY A 101 -2.89 -14.09 -19.49
C GLY A 101 -3.33 -15.40 -18.80
N ALA A 102 -2.41 -16.06 -18.10
CA ALA A 102 -2.69 -17.33 -17.43
C ALA A 102 -3.60 -17.15 -16.19
N ILE A 103 -4.68 -17.94 -16.12
CA ILE A 103 -5.56 -18.00 -14.96
C ILE A 103 -4.94 -18.98 -13.94
N SER A 104 -4.90 -18.57 -12.67
CA SER A 104 -4.45 -19.44 -11.57
C SER A 104 -5.24 -20.75 -11.54
N SER A 105 -4.55 -21.88 -11.34
CA SER A 105 -5.12 -23.23 -11.22
C SER A 105 -6.10 -23.38 -10.05
N MET A 106 -6.03 -22.48 -9.07
CA MET A 106 -6.98 -22.40 -7.95
C MET A 106 -8.36 -21.83 -8.31
N CYS A 107 -8.54 -21.28 -9.52
CA CYS A 107 -9.83 -20.79 -9.98
C CYS A 107 -10.77 -21.95 -10.39
N PRO A 108 -12.11 -21.76 -10.35
CA PRO A 108 -12.83 -20.54 -10.03
C PRO A 108 -13.08 -20.32 -8.52
N ARG A 109 -12.65 -21.25 -7.66
CA ARG A 109 -12.90 -21.23 -6.21
C ARG A 109 -11.60 -21.04 -5.45
N LEU A 110 -11.17 -19.79 -5.33
CA LEU A 110 -9.98 -19.46 -4.55
C LEU A 110 -10.15 -19.90 -3.08
N PRO A 111 -9.09 -20.40 -2.43
CA PRO A 111 -9.08 -20.66 -0.99
C PRO A 111 -9.35 -19.40 -0.15
N ALA A 112 -9.39 -19.56 1.17
CA ALA A 112 -9.39 -18.38 2.05
C ALA A 112 -8.14 -17.51 1.78
N SER A 113 -8.33 -16.20 1.75
CA SER A 113 -7.23 -15.25 1.57
C SER A 113 -6.54 -14.92 2.88
N SER A 114 -5.28 -14.53 2.77
CA SER A 114 -4.53 -13.80 3.79
C SER A 114 -4.17 -12.43 3.23
N SER A 115 -4.01 -11.42 4.09
CA SER A 115 -3.55 -10.10 3.65
C SER A 115 -2.64 -9.44 4.67
N LEU A 116 -1.72 -8.60 4.19
CA LEU A 116 -0.85 -7.79 5.03
C LEU A 116 -0.79 -6.35 4.50
N ALA A 117 -0.73 -5.37 5.42
CA ALA A 117 -0.62 -3.98 5.03
C ALA A 117 0.76 -3.71 4.40
N PHE A 118 0.79 -2.90 3.35
CA PHE A 118 2.05 -2.36 2.87
C PHE A 118 2.62 -1.39 3.92
N PRO A 119 3.94 -1.43 4.20
CA PRO A 119 4.55 -0.44 5.08
C PRO A 119 4.35 0.99 4.57
N SER A 120 4.36 1.96 5.49
CA SER A 120 4.41 3.38 5.10
C SER A 120 5.75 3.68 4.43
N ASP A 121 5.73 4.63 3.51
CA ASP A 121 6.89 5.01 2.71
C ASP A 121 7.37 6.41 3.10
N PRO A 122 8.50 6.55 3.81
CA PRO A 122 9.01 7.84 4.25
C PRO A 122 9.73 8.61 3.13
N TYR A 123 9.84 8.07 1.91
CA TYR A 123 10.57 8.70 0.81
C TYR A 123 10.00 10.09 0.49
N VAL A 124 10.90 11.02 0.16
CA VAL A 124 10.58 12.40 -0.19
C VAL A 124 11.09 12.67 -1.60
N ALA A 125 10.21 13.16 -2.46
CA ALA A 125 10.53 13.63 -3.80
C ALA A 125 10.01 15.06 -3.95
N ASP A 126 10.87 15.97 -4.43
CA ASP A 126 10.53 17.36 -4.71
C ASP A 126 9.86 18.09 -3.52
N GLY A 127 10.32 17.76 -2.31
CA GLY A 127 9.85 18.37 -1.05
C GLY A 127 8.56 17.76 -0.47
N LEU A 128 7.94 16.81 -1.17
CA LEU A 128 6.74 16.10 -0.72
C LEU A 128 7.03 14.64 -0.42
N SER A 129 6.36 14.09 0.59
CA SER A 129 6.59 12.69 1.00
C SER A 129 5.59 11.74 0.38
N VAL A 130 6.01 10.51 0.08
CA VAL A 130 5.08 9.44 -0.33
C VAL A 130 4.09 9.14 0.80
N ARG A 131 4.51 9.21 2.07
CA ARG A 131 3.61 9.12 3.23
C ARG A 131 2.49 10.16 3.21
N GLY A 132 2.79 11.39 2.79
CA GLY A 132 1.78 12.42 2.63
C GLY A 132 0.82 12.09 1.47
N ALA A 133 1.32 11.55 0.36
CA ALA A 133 0.48 11.09 -0.76
C ALA A 133 -0.48 9.97 -0.31
N GLN A 134 0.02 9.03 0.50
CA GLN A 134 -0.77 7.96 1.10
C GLN A 134 -1.90 8.51 1.99
N ALA A 135 -1.60 9.53 2.80
CA ALA A 135 -2.58 10.19 3.65
C ALA A 135 -3.60 11.02 2.85
N TRP A 136 -3.14 11.73 1.82
CA TRP A 136 -3.97 12.54 0.91
C TRP A 136 -4.97 11.69 0.13
N SER A 137 -4.51 10.55 -0.41
CA SER A 137 -5.36 9.60 -1.12
C SER A 137 -6.34 8.89 -0.18
N GLY A 138 -5.90 8.53 1.03
CA GLY A 138 -6.74 7.81 2.00
C GLY A 138 -7.08 6.37 1.58
N VAL A 139 -6.57 5.89 0.44
CA VAL A 139 -6.87 4.55 -0.07
C VAL A 139 -6.25 3.46 0.82
N ALA A 140 -6.96 2.35 0.97
CA ALA A 140 -6.45 1.19 1.69
C ALA A 140 -5.20 0.61 0.99
N ARG A 141 -4.23 0.13 1.78
CA ARG A 141 -2.95 -0.39 1.28
C ARG A 141 -2.63 -1.78 1.81
N ARG A 142 -3.15 -2.82 1.17
CA ARG A 142 -2.90 -4.22 1.54
C ARG A 142 -2.58 -5.09 0.33
N LEU A 143 -1.59 -5.96 0.50
CA LEU A 143 -1.34 -7.09 -0.39
C LEU A 143 -2.22 -8.25 0.05
N THR A 144 -2.91 -8.88 -0.89
CA THR A 144 -3.73 -10.08 -0.66
C THR A 144 -3.07 -11.29 -1.30
N ILE A 145 -3.10 -12.44 -0.63
CA ILE A 145 -2.63 -13.73 -1.14
C ILE A 145 -3.72 -14.81 -0.96
N PHE A 146 -3.79 -15.72 -1.92
CA PHE A 146 -4.55 -16.97 -1.86
C PHE A 146 -3.60 -18.16 -2.04
N GLY A 147 -3.92 -19.31 -1.44
CA GLY A 147 -3.04 -20.48 -1.47
C GLY A 147 -1.78 -20.36 -0.59
N GLY A 148 -1.74 -19.34 0.28
CA GLY A 148 -0.59 -19.07 1.13
C GLY A 148 -0.85 -17.98 2.18
N THR A 149 0.21 -17.55 2.86
CA THR A 149 0.17 -16.50 3.88
C THR A 149 1.37 -15.57 3.72
N ILE A 150 1.13 -14.26 3.69
CA ILE A 150 2.22 -13.26 3.66
C ILE A 150 2.85 -13.21 5.05
N THR A 151 4.17 -13.41 5.13
CA THR A 151 4.92 -13.42 6.39
C THR A 151 5.58 -12.08 6.67
N SER A 152 6.04 -11.36 5.64
CA SER A 152 6.57 -10.00 5.79
C SER A 152 6.58 -9.26 4.47
N ILE A 153 6.48 -7.92 4.55
CA ILE A 153 6.74 -7.01 3.43
C ILE A 153 7.75 -5.97 3.91
N THR A 154 8.84 -5.74 3.17
CA THR A 154 9.80 -4.68 3.51
C THR A 154 9.22 -3.30 3.18
N GLY A 155 9.76 -2.25 3.80
CA GLY A 155 9.51 -0.89 3.34
C GLY A 155 10.02 -0.70 1.89
N PRO A 156 9.40 0.19 1.10
CA PRO A 156 9.90 0.51 -0.23
C PRO A 156 11.30 1.12 -0.17
N THR A 157 12.19 0.67 -1.04
CA THR A 157 13.48 1.33 -1.32
C THR A 157 13.39 2.01 -2.67
N HIS A 158 13.83 3.26 -2.76
CA HIS A 158 13.81 4.04 -3.99
C HIS A 158 15.20 4.14 -4.63
N ALA A 159 15.25 4.12 -5.95
CA ALA A 159 16.48 4.26 -6.74
C ALA A 159 16.23 5.07 -8.02
N GLY A 160 17.26 5.76 -8.51
CA GLY A 160 17.15 6.65 -9.68
C GLY A 160 16.87 8.11 -9.31
N SER A 161 16.65 8.95 -10.31
CA SER A 161 16.42 10.39 -10.12
C SER A 161 14.94 10.72 -10.21
N PRO A 162 14.33 11.41 -9.22
CA PRO A 162 12.94 11.86 -9.29
C PRO A 162 12.65 12.79 -10.47
N SER A 163 13.65 13.57 -10.91
CA SER A 163 13.56 14.44 -12.09
C SER A 163 13.73 13.71 -13.42
N GLY A 164 13.93 12.39 -13.39
CA GLY A 164 14.00 11.52 -14.56
C GLY A 164 13.22 10.25 -14.29
N ASN A 165 13.88 9.10 -14.45
CA ASN A 165 13.29 7.81 -14.12
C ASN A 165 13.80 7.33 -12.76
N SER A 166 12.88 6.83 -11.95
CA SER A 166 13.17 6.22 -10.67
C SER A 166 12.19 5.10 -10.35
N THR A 167 12.59 4.21 -9.46
CA THR A 167 11.81 3.03 -9.07
C THR A 167 11.60 2.99 -7.57
N GLY A 168 10.47 2.42 -7.17
CA GLY A 168 10.26 1.91 -5.82
C GLY A 168 10.26 0.38 -5.83
N GLU A 169 10.86 -0.24 -4.81
CA GLU A 169 10.97 -1.70 -4.71
C GLU A 169 10.67 -2.19 -3.29
N LEU A 170 9.93 -3.30 -3.18
CA LEU A 170 9.74 -4.01 -1.92
C LEU A 170 9.86 -5.52 -2.08
N LEU A 171 10.32 -6.18 -1.02
CA LEU A 171 10.44 -7.63 -0.95
C LEU A 171 9.28 -8.22 -0.14
N VAL A 172 8.50 -9.07 -0.79
CA VAL A 172 7.43 -9.86 -0.17
C VAL A 172 7.97 -11.22 0.19
N ARG A 173 7.76 -11.65 1.43
CA ARG A 173 7.95 -13.05 1.87
C ARG A 173 6.60 -13.66 2.18
N PHE A 174 6.41 -14.90 1.75
CA PHE A 174 5.18 -15.64 1.99
C PHE A 174 5.46 -17.13 2.17
N ARG A 175 4.48 -17.84 2.74
CA ARG A 175 4.47 -19.29 2.82
C ARG A 175 3.36 -19.84 1.94
N SER A 176 3.70 -20.68 0.97
CA SER A 176 2.73 -21.42 0.14
C SER A 176 2.23 -22.66 0.89
N THR A 177 0.94 -22.96 0.80
CA THR A 177 0.35 -24.20 1.33
C THR A 177 0.32 -25.34 0.31
N GLY A 178 0.66 -25.06 -0.96
CA GLY A 178 0.63 -26.03 -2.05
C GLY A 178 1.50 -25.59 -3.22
N SER A 179 1.10 -25.97 -4.45
CA SER A 179 1.85 -25.66 -5.66
C SER A 179 1.48 -24.35 -6.34
N ALA A 180 0.48 -23.64 -5.83
CA ALA A 180 -0.03 -22.43 -6.46
C ALA A 180 -0.29 -21.34 -5.43
N VAL A 181 0.02 -20.09 -5.78
CA VAL A 181 -0.45 -18.90 -5.05
C VAL A 181 -0.96 -17.86 -6.04
N LEU A 182 -1.93 -17.06 -5.60
CA LEU A 182 -2.40 -15.89 -6.33
C LEU A 182 -2.23 -14.68 -5.42
N LEU A 183 -1.41 -13.73 -5.85
CA LEU A 183 -1.20 -12.45 -5.17
C LEU A 183 -2.03 -11.37 -5.88
N ALA A 184 -2.56 -10.41 -5.13
CA ALA A 184 -3.30 -9.28 -5.68
C ALA A 184 -3.00 -7.99 -4.91
N TRP A 185 -2.64 -6.93 -5.65
CA TRP A 185 -2.38 -5.58 -5.14
C TRP A 185 -2.80 -4.54 -6.17
N GLY A 186 -2.68 -3.27 -5.82
CA GLY A 186 -2.92 -2.16 -6.73
C GLY A 186 -1.69 -1.25 -6.85
N GLY A 187 -1.50 -0.67 -8.03
CA GLY A 187 -0.62 0.49 -8.20
C GLY A 187 -1.46 1.77 -8.19
N HIS A 188 -1.21 2.66 -7.22
CA HIS A 188 -1.91 3.95 -7.16
C HIS A 188 -1.27 4.92 -8.16
N LEU A 189 -2.09 5.56 -8.99
CA LEU A 189 -1.66 6.58 -9.93
C LEU A 189 -1.49 7.91 -9.19
N ALA A 190 -0.29 8.48 -9.27
CA ALA A 190 0.05 9.72 -8.60
C ALA A 190 -0.93 10.85 -8.94
N GLN A 191 -1.41 11.54 -7.90
CA GLN A 191 -2.33 12.67 -8.00
C GLN A 191 -1.58 13.96 -8.27
N SER A 192 -1.90 14.65 -9.36
CA SER A 192 -1.34 15.97 -9.64
C SER A 192 -1.67 16.97 -8.54
N SER A 193 -2.82 16.87 -7.89
CA SER A 193 -3.25 17.74 -6.79
C SER A 193 -2.43 17.58 -5.51
N TYR A 194 -1.79 16.42 -5.31
CA TYR A 194 -0.86 16.22 -4.20
C TYR A 194 0.58 16.49 -4.61
N TRP A 195 0.99 16.04 -5.80
CA TRP A 195 2.37 16.13 -6.28
C TRP A 195 2.69 17.45 -6.98
N ASP A 196 1.68 18.25 -7.31
CA ASP A 196 1.81 19.71 -7.23
C ASP A 196 2.27 20.00 -5.81
N THR A 197 3.39 20.69 -5.68
CA THR A 197 3.99 21.23 -4.45
C THR A 197 3.04 21.90 -3.42
N ALA A 198 1.73 21.92 -3.69
CA ALA A 198 0.61 22.21 -2.79
C ALA A 198 0.53 23.68 -2.35
N ALA A 199 1.13 24.60 -3.12
CA ALA A 199 1.05 26.04 -2.90
C ALA A 199 1.16 26.89 -4.19
N GLY A 200 0.77 26.36 -5.35
CA GLY A 200 0.78 27.08 -6.63
C GLY A 200 1.85 26.64 -7.62
N GLY A 201 2.22 25.35 -7.61
CA GLY A 201 3.10 24.74 -8.60
C GLY A 201 2.36 24.25 -9.85
N ALA A 202 3.10 23.66 -10.78
CA ALA A 202 2.51 22.95 -11.92
C ALA A 202 2.04 21.54 -11.50
N ARG A 203 1.10 20.96 -12.24
CA ARG A 203 0.67 19.56 -12.09
C ARG A 203 1.88 18.63 -12.26
N ASP A 204 2.04 17.62 -11.40
CA ASP A 204 3.16 16.66 -11.45
C ASP A 204 2.74 15.19 -11.19
N GLY A 205 1.48 14.85 -11.52
CA GLY A 205 0.94 13.49 -11.37
C GLY A 205 1.12 12.59 -12.59
N ALA A 206 0.49 11.41 -12.55
CA ALA A 206 0.67 10.36 -13.55
C ALA A 206 0.19 10.75 -14.96
N SER A 207 -0.75 11.69 -15.08
CA SER A 207 -1.23 12.19 -16.38
C SER A 207 -0.21 13.06 -17.11
N LEU A 208 0.85 13.50 -16.43
CA LEU A 208 1.90 14.37 -16.97
C LEU A 208 3.06 13.55 -17.54
N VAL A 209 3.17 12.28 -17.18
CA VAL A 209 4.13 11.36 -17.78
C VAL A 209 3.94 11.35 -19.30
N SER A 210 5.02 11.59 -20.04
CA SER A 210 5.01 11.64 -21.50
C SER A 210 6.16 10.85 -22.11
N GLY A 211 5.99 10.45 -23.37
CA GLY A 211 7.02 9.78 -24.17
C GLY A 211 7.03 8.25 -24.09
N ALA A 212 6.95 7.66 -22.89
CA ALA A 212 7.02 6.21 -22.72
C ALA A 212 6.01 5.67 -21.68
N PRO A 213 5.55 4.41 -21.83
CA PRO A 213 4.86 3.70 -20.77
C PRO A 213 5.73 3.60 -19.51
N TRP A 214 5.09 3.45 -18.36
CA TRP A 214 5.75 3.10 -17.10
C TRP A 214 5.20 1.77 -16.58
N HIS A 215 5.96 1.08 -15.73
CA HIS A 215 5.74 -0.33 -15.48
C HIS A 215 5.59 -0.69 -14.00
N MET A 216 4.79 -1.74 -13.77
CA MET A 216 4.79 -2.59 -12.59
C MET A 216 5.54 -3.88 -12.90
N ARG A 217 6.35 -4.38 -11.97
CA ARG A 217 7.21 -5.55 -12.17
C ARG A 217 7.15 -6.50 -10.98
N THR A 218 7.33 -7.78 -11.29
CA THR A 218 7.61 -8.81 -10.28
C THR A 218 8.92 -9.49 -10.64
N LEU A 219 9.84 -9.56 -9.69
CA LEU A 219 11.23 -9.92 -9.94
C LEU A 219 11.72 -10.94 -8.91
N GLY A 220 12.68 -11.77 -9.32
CA GLY A 220 13.53 -12.52 -8.39
C GLY A 220 12.79 -13.51 -7.49
N LEU A 221 11.78 -14.22 -8.01
CA LEU A 221 11.11 -15.29 -7.28
C LEU A 221 12.14 -16.31 -6.79
N ASP A 222 12.29 -16.40 -5.46
CA ASP A 222 13.31 -17.21 -4.77
C ASP A 222 14.76 -16.96 -5.22
N GLY A 223 15.04 -15.77 -5.75
CA GLY A 223 16.35 -15.41 -6.33
C GLY A 223 16.55 -15.87 -7.78
N GLY A 224 15.55 -16.49 -8.41
CA GLY A 224 15.57 -16.83 -9.83
C GLY A 224 15.22 -15.63 -10.71
N GLY A 225 16.09 -15.28 -11.66
CA GLY A 225 15.87 -14.15 -12.58
C GLY A 225 15.11 -14.48 -13.87
N ASN A 226 14.92 -15.76 -14.21
CA ASN A 226 14.31 -16.22 -15.46
C ASN A 226 12.77 -16.19 -15.46
N ARG A 227 12.15 -15.64 -14.41
CA ARG A 227 10.70 -15.56 -14.21
C ARG A 227 10.22 -14.13 -13.89
N ASN A 228 11.04 -13.14 -14.23
CA ASN A 228 10.66 -11.74 -14.10
C ASN A 228 9.50 -11.41 -15.06
N GLN A 229 8.54 -10.61 -14.60
CA GLN A 229 7.39 -10.15 -15.39
C GLN A 229 7.23 -8.64 -15.23
N ASP A 230 6.75 -7.96 -16.27
CA ASP A 230 6.45 -6.54 -16.26
C ASP A 230 5.15 -6.22 -17.02
N ARG A 231 4.37 -5.27 -16.52
CA ARG A 231 3.19 -4.75 -17.20
C ARG A 231 3.19 -3.25 -17.19
N SER A 232 2.85 -2.66 -18.34
CA SER A 232 2.92 -1.21 -18.53
C SER A 232 1.56 -0.57 -18.75
N ILE A 233 1.47 0.70 -18.37
CA ILE A 233 0.37 1.58 -18.72
C ILE A 233 0.91 2.77 -19.52
N GLN A 234 0.14 3.19 -20.51
CA GLN A 234 0.39 4.40 -21.29
C GLN A 234 -0.37 5.61 -20.71
N PRO A 235 0.15 6.84 -20.93
CA PRO A 235 -0.54 8.07 -20.52
C PRO A 235 -1.98 8.15 -21.04
N SER A 236 -2.26 7.59 -22.23
CA SER A 236 -3.59 7.61 -22.87
C SER A 236 -4.68 6.87 -22.08
N ALA A 237 -4.32 6.01 -21.12
CA ALA A 237 -5.27 5.36 -20.21
C ALA A 237 -5.63 6.22 -18.99
N VAL A 238 -4.89 7.29 -18.71
CA VAL A 238 -5.12 8.18 -17.57
C VAL A 238 -6.11 9.27 -17.93
N VAL A 239 -7.23 9.37 -17.22
CA VAL A 239 -8.31 10.34 -17.50
C VAL A 239 -8.84 11.01 -16.24
N GLY A 240 -8.68 12.33 -16.17
CA GLY A 240 -9.13 13.11 -15.02
C GLY A 240 -8.36 12.76 -13.74
N GLU A 241 -8.90 13.20 -12.62
CA GLU A 241 -8.29 13.07 -11.30
C GLU A 241 -9.40 12.92 -10.25
N LEU A 242 -9.18 12.04 -9.27
CA LEU A 242 -10.09 11.91 -8.13
C LEU A 242 -9.90 13.09 -7.17
N PRO A 243 -10.97 13.53 -6.48
CA PRO A 243 -10.81 14.52 -5.43
C PRO A 243 -9.96 13.92 -4.28
N PRO A 244 -9.24 14.75 -3.52
CA PRO A 244 -8.64 14.32 -2.27
C PRO A 244 -9.69 13.61 -1.41
N ALA A 245 -9.27 12.60 -0.64
CA ALA A 245 -10.13 12.06 0.38
C ALA A 245 -10.47 13.22 1.33
N VAL A 246 -11.73 13.67 1.30
CA VAL A 246 -12.23 14.55 2.34
C VAL A 246 -12.08 13.74 3.61
N VAL A 247 -11.09 14.08 4.43
CA VAL A 247 -11.09 13.66 5.83
C VAL A 247 -12.33 14.34 6.38
N LEU A 248 -13.46 13.64 6.35
CA LEU A 248 -14.64 14.09 7.09
C LEU A 248 -14.10 14.31 8.50
N PRO A 249 -14.15 15.54 9.06
CA PRO A 249 -13.74 15.72 10.44
C PRO A 249 -14.51 14.67 11.22
N THR A 250 -13.79 13.82 11.96
CA THR A 250 -14.40 12.89 12.90
C THR A 250 -15.49 13.67 13.61
N PRO A 251 -16.78 13.28 13.51
CA PRO A 251 -17.83 14.05 14.13
C PRO A 251 -17.39 14.20 15.59
N ARG A 252 -17.16 15.46 15.97
CA ARG A 252 -16.85 15.81 17.36
C ARG A 252 -17.86 15.04 18.18
N PRO A 253 -17.45 14.22 19.17
CA PRO A 253 -18.41 13.50 19.98
C PRO A 253 -19.46 14.52 20.42
N THR A 254 -20.69 14.32 19.97
CA THR A 254 -21.81 15.18 20.32
C THR A 254 -21.78 15.23 21.84
N ALA A 255 -21.49 16.40 22.40
CA ALA A 255 -21.56 16.57 23.83
C ALA A 255 -22.95 16.11 24.23
N THR A 256 -23.02 15.04 25.02
CA THR A 256 -24.28 14.56 25.58
C THR A 256 -24.96 15.77 26.20
N PRO A 257 -26.20 16.13 25.79
CA PRO A 257 -26.92 17.19 26.44
C PRO A 257 -26.92 16.92 27.95
N PRO A 258 -26.71 17.93 28.82
CA PRO A 258 -26.83 17.71 30.25
C PRO A 258 -28.20 17.11 30.50
N GLY A 259 -28.22 15.89 31.06
CA GLY A 259 -29.45 15.22 31.46
C GLY A 259 -30.26 16.19 32.30
N SER A 260 -31.52 16.37 31.95
CA SER A 260 -32.47 17.16 32.72
C SER A 260 -32.44 16.72 34.18
N ALA A 261 -32.18 17.70 35.06
CA ALA A 261 -32.21 17.49 36.50
C ALA A 261 -33.56 16.87 36.92
N PRO A 262 -33.59 15.88 37.83
CA PRO A 262 -34.84 15.35 38.33
C PRO A 262 -35.57 16.43 39.13
N ARG A 263 -36.84 16.64 38.80
CA ARG A 263 -37.77 17.47 39.58
C ARG A 263 -37.93 16.84 40.98
N PRO A 264 -37.84 17.60 42.09
CA PRO A 264 -38.13 17.06 43.41
C PRO A 264 -39.60 16.64 43.51
N GLY A 265 -39.84 15.35 43.76
CA GLY A 265 -41.14 14.79 44.08
C GLY A 265 -41.51 15.01 45.54
N SER A 266 -42.78 15.33 45.78
CA SER A 266 -43.39 15.49 47.11
C SER A 266 -43.55 14.11 47.81
N PRO A 267 -43.52 14.01 49.15
CA PRO A 267 -43.47 12.74 49.85
C PRO A 267 -44.86 12.16 50.15
N GLY A 268 -45.01 10.84 49.99
CA GLY A 268 -46.18 10.13 50.52
C GLY A 268 -46.27 8.64 50.18
N GLY A 269 -46.01 7.78 51.19
CA GLY A 269 -46.73 6.52 51.39
C GLY A 269 -46.00 5.20 51.06
N PRO A 270 -46.16 4.13 51.88
CA PRO A 270 -45.17 3.07 52.04
C PRO A 270 -45.48 1.79 51.25
N GLY A 271 -44.46 1.04 50.84
CA GLY A 271 -44.65 -0.28 50.24
C GLY A 271 -43.37 -1.06 49.96
N ALA A 272 -43.10 -2.00 50.88
CA ALA A 272 -42.35 -3.26 50.72
C ALA A 272 -40.86 -3.24 50.27
N ALA A 273 -40.02 -3.73 51.17
CA ALA A 273 -38.62 -4.11 50.97
C ALA A 273 -38.45 -5.35 50.07
N PRO A 274 -37.25 -5.54 49.49
CA PRO A 274 -36.47 -6.69 49.95
C PRO A 274 -34.97 -6.40 50.18
N THR A 275 -34.52 -6.97 51.31
CA THR A 275 -33.23 -7.46 51.80
C THR A 275 -31.97 -7.38 50.91
N ILE A 276 -30.89 -6.79 51.45
CA ILE A 276 -29.48 -6.95 51.05
C ILE A 276 -28.67 -7.48 52.27
N PRO A 277 -27.67 -8.36 52.07
CA PRO A 277 -26.50 -8.49 52.96
C PRO A 277 -25.15 -8.18 52.24
N PRO A 278 -24.02 -7.91 52.96
CA PRO A 278 -23.36 -6.61 52.89
C PRO A 278 -21.86 -6.57 52.48
N THR A 279 -21.46 -5.36 52.04
CA THR A 279 -20.29 -4.51 52.36
C THR A 279 -18.88 -5.07 52.65
N ALA A 280 -17.88 -4.46 52.00
CA ALA A 280 -16.57 -4.09 52.59
C ALA A 280 -16.14 -2.72 51.97
N THR A 281 -16.25 -1.58 52.68
CA THR A 281 -15.37 -0.94 53.68
C THR A 281 -14.29 0.00 53.07
N ALA A 282 -14.67 1.30 53.11
CA ALA A 282 -13.94 2.51 53.52
C ALA A 282 -12.58 2.96 52.89
N ALA A 283 -12.61 4.19 52.37
CA ALA A 283 -11.50 5.16 52.23
C ALA A 283 -11.24 5.89 53.60
N PRO A 284 -10.26 6.81 53.78
CA PRO A 284 -10.19 8.11 53.06
C PRO A 284 -8.78 8.74 52.85
N ALA A 285 -8.76 9.82 52.05
CA ALA A 285 -7.66 10.78 51.87
C ALA A 285 -7.70 11.94 52.89
N PRO A 286 -6.66 12.79 52.95
CA PRO A 286 -6.88 14.26 52.90
C PRO A 286 -5.84 15.02 52.04
N VAL A 287 -6.18 16.00 51.18
CA VAL A 287 -6.51 17.45 51.33
C VAL A 287 -5.28 18.42 51.23
N ARG A 288 -5.22 19.12 50.07
CA ARG A 288 -5.13 20.59 49.78
C ARG A 288 -3.94 21.49 50.19
N GLY A 289 -3.57 22.36 49.24
CA GLY A 289 -2.97 23.71 49.40
C GLY A 289 -1.54 23.80 48.83
N GLU A 290 -1.05 24.83 48.12
CA GLU A 290 -1.51 26.18 47.79
C GLU A 290 -0.56 26.75 46.70
N ARG A 291 -0.85 27.96 46.18
CA ARG A 291 -0.27 28.62 44.99
C ARG A 291 1.10 29.28 45.22
N ALA A 292 1.90 29.44 44.16
CA ALA A 292 2.65 30.68 43.85
C ALA A 292 3.19 30.70 42.39
N LEU A 293 2.88 31.78 41.65
CA LEU A 293 3.67 32.28 40.51
C LEU A 293 4.95 32.97 41.05
N VAL A 294 6.03 33.05 40.26
CA VAL A 294 6.71 34.29 39.78
C VAL A 294 7.95 33.92 38.93
N ASP A 295 8.16 34.73 37.89
CA ASP A 295 9.23 34.79 36.88
C ASP A 295 10.69 34.69 37.35
N ALA A 296 11.58 34.24 36.45
CA ALA A 296 12.79 35.00 36.08
C ALA A 296 13.53 34.33 34.91
N ALA A 297 13.72 35.09 33.82
CA ALA A 297 14.70 34.84 32.78
C ALA A 297 16.10 35.28 33.26
N VAL A 298 17.15 34.55 32.86
CA VAL A 298 18.54 35.05 32.88
C VAL A 298 19.25 34.63 31.59
N LEU A 299 19.66 35.65 30.83
CA LEU A 299 20.66 35.65 29.75
C LEU A 299 22.08 35.55 30.35
N LEU A 300 23.03 34.92 29.63
CA LEU A 300 24.49 35.18 29.55
C LEU A 300 25.02 34.25 28.43
N ALA A 301 25.38 34.67 27.21
CA ALA A 301 26.49 35.52 26.71
C ALA A 301 27.89 34.87 26.70
N GLY A 302 28.49 34.79 25.49
CA GLY A 302 29.89 34.42 25.14
C GLY A 302 29.92 33.39 23.99
N GLY A 303 30.26 33.65 22.71
CA GLY A 303 31.36 34.44 22.11
C GLY A 303 32.64 33.58 22.10
N MET A 304 33.40 33.27 21.05
CA MET A 304 33.65 33.72 19.68
C MET A 304 34.43 32.60 18.93
N GLY A 305 34.49 32.62 17.59
CA GLY A 305 35.54 31.89 16.86
C GLY A 305 35.35 31.76 15.34
N LEU A 306 35.76 32.78 14.59
CA LEU A 306 35.85 32.84 13.13
C LEU A 306 36.89 31.86 12.56
N GLY A 307 36.65 31.35 11.34
CA GLY A 307 37.64 30.64 10.54
C GLY A 307 37.20 30.43 9.09
N VAL A 308 37.36 31.47 8.26
CA VAL A 308 37.21 31.43 6.80
C VAL A 308 38.47 30.81 6.19
N VAL A 309 38.34 29.78 5.36
CA VAL A 309 39.38 29.37 4.40
C VAL A 309 38.72 29.17 3.04
N LEU A 310 38.92 30.16 2.16
CA LEU A 310 38.79 30.00 0.71
C LEU A 310 40.06 29.30 0.19
N LEU A 311 39.92 28.16 -0.49
CA LEU A 311 40.95 27.69 -1.42
C LEU A 311 40.41 27.76 -2.85
N ARG A 312 40.88 28.75 -3.60
CA ARG A 312 40.78 28.83 -5.06
C ARG A 312 41.96 28.06 -5.65
N THR A 313 41.71 27.05 -6.46
CA THR A 313 42.72 26.46 -7.35
C THR A 313 42.46 26.91 -8.78
N ALA A 314 43.41 27.65 -9.36
CA ALA A 314 43.42 28.06 -10.76
C ALA A 314 44.03 26.96 -11.66
N PRO A 315 43.70 26.92 -12.96
CA PRO A 315 44.12 25.85 -13.87
C PRO A 315 45.50 26.10 -14.50
N THR A 316 46.34 25.06 -14.53
CA THR A 316 47.59 25.05 -15.31
C THR A 316 47.33 24.72 -16.78
N ARG A 317 47.65 25.68 -17.66
CA ARG A 317 47.85 25.47 -19.10
C ARG A 317 49.08 24.58 -19.34
N ARG A 318 48.97 23.60 -20.24
CA ARG A 318 50.11 23.13 -21.06
C ARG A 318 49.73 23.16 -22.54
N ARG A 319 50.50 23.93 -23.31
CA ARG A 319 50.59 23.84 -24.77
C ARG A 319 51.67 22.80 -25.11
N ARG A 320 51.33 21.87 -26.01
CA ARG A 320 52.06 21.32 -27.18
C ARG A 320 53.51 20.81 -27.02
N PRO A 321 53.97 19.86 -27.87
CA PRO A 321 54.00 19.96 -29.34
C PRO A 321 52.70 19.60 -30.07
#